data_AF-A0A518BH29-F1
#
_entry.id   AF-A0A518BH29-F1
#
_cell.length_a   1.000
_cell.length_b   1.000
_cell.length_c   1.000
_cell.angle_alpha   90.00
_cell.angle_beta   90.00
_cell.angle_gamma   90.00
#
_symmetry.space_group_name_H-M   'P 1'
#
loop_
_entity.id
_entity.type
_entity.pdbx_description
1 polymer ?
#
loop_
_entity_poly.entity_id
_entity_poly.type
_entity_poly.pdbx_seq_one_letter_code
_entity_poly.pdbx_strand_id
1 'polypeptide(L)'
;MAALTAPRGALLAAGAAVLMAGAYYVAFSAGAGERRHAATRDGGSLVDLLVQHRGPEASERVWALVDEGGADALEELEGLHDHDYEGLPLDNEQEGVLIEAVLGLGALAQDSDLAYARVQAMSDPEFWAAHCTWTSGRRDYAPDFFTSFGIQSLGVAGRPDLDEQLGRLRARDANFLHRFAGDVVQSSFYGDMRRELGGEFLSWLRGSSHEQDEDFEAWTATESGRNWFEWANACMRGPRPPASSEEGGG
;
A
#
# COMPACT_ATOMS: atom_id res chain seq x y z
N MET A 1 7.34 18.87 -41.95
CA MET A 1 7.63 18.02 -40.77
C MET A 1 7.32 18.82 -39.52
N ALA A 2 6.11 18.69 -38.99
CA ALA A 2 5.71 19.34 -37.74
C ALA A 2 6.12 18.42 -36.58
N ALA A 3 7.04 18.87 -35.74
CA ALA A 3 7.41 18.19 -34.52
C ALA A 3 6.26 18.30 -33.51
N LEU A 4 5.58 17.19 -33.24
CA LEU A 4 4.62 17.06 -32.16
C LEU A 4 5.37 17.06 -30.82
N THR A 5 5.58 18.23 -30.25
CA THR A 5 5.93 18.38 -28.83
C THR A 5 4.67 18.12 -28.01
N ALA A 6 4.48 16.87 -27.55
CA ALA A 6 3.52 16.61 -26.50
C ALA A 6 3.98 17.34 -25.21
N PRO A 7 3.08 18.03 -24.49
CA PRO A 7 3.44 18.74 -23.28
C PRO A 7 3.87 17.72 -22.21
N ARG A 8 5.09 17.88 -21.69
CA ARG A 8 5.67 17.03 -20.62
C ARG A 8 4.75 16.88 -19.38
N GLY A 9 3.83 17.82 -19.15
CA GLY A 9 2.85 17.77 -18.06
C GLY A 9 1.81 16.65 -18.17
N ALA A 10 1.43 16.20 -19.38
CA ALA A 10 0.39 15.18 -19.54
C ALA A 10 0.90 13.76 -19.22
N LEU A 11 2.19 13.50 -19.39
CA LEU A 11 2.84 12.24 -19.03
C LEU A 11 3.09 12.12 -17.53
N LEU A 12 3.33 13.24 -16.84
CA LEU A 12 3.44 13.28 -15.37
C LEU A 12 2.09 12.99 -14.72
N ALA A 13 0.99 13.55 -15.22
CA ALA A 13 -0.35 13.34 -14.69
C ALA A 13 -0.85 11.88 -14.86
N ALA A 14 -0.58 11.24 -16.00
CA ALA A 14 -0.97 9.84 -16.21
C ALA A 14 -0.11 8.84 -15.41
N GLY A 15 1.18 9.16 -15.20
CA GLY A 15 2.05 8.39 -14.31
C GLY A 15 1.62 8.52 -12.86
N ALA A 16 1.38 9.74 -12.37
CA ALA A 16 0.94 10.00 -11.00
C ALA A 16 -0.44 9.36 -10.69
N ALA A 17 -1.39 9.40 -11.63
CA ALA A 17 -2.71 8.79 -11.43
C ALA A 17 -2.69 7.26 -11.27
N VAL A 18 -1.73 6.56 -11.88
CA VAL A 18 -1.55 5.09 -11.71
C VAL A 18 -0.83 4.77 -10.40
N LEU A 19 -0.01 5.69 -9.91
CA LEU A 19 0.79 5.52 -8.69
C LEU A 19 0.00 5.83 -7.40
N MET A 20 -1.00 6.72 -7.47
CA MET A 20 -1.73 7.22 -6.29
C MET A 20 -3.04 6.48 -5.98
N ALA A 21 -3.40 5.43 -6.75
CA ALA A 21 -4.60 4.63 -6.49
C ALA A 21 -4.61 3.96 -5.10
N GLY A 22 -3.44 3.75 -4.49
CA GLY A 22 -3.31 3.23 -3.11
C GLY A 22 -3.64 4.26 -2.02
N ALA A 23 -3.17 5.51 -2.16
CA ALA A 23 -3.40 6.59 -1.19
C ALA A 23 -4.88 7.05 -1.16
N TYR A 24 -5.54 7.03 -2.32
CA TYR A 24 -6.97 7.32 -2.44
C TYR A 24 -7.85 6.39 -1.58
N TYR A 25 -7.39 5.16 -1.34
CA TYR A 25 -8.17 4.18 -0.62
C TYR A 25 -8.15 4.40 0.90
N VAL A 26 -6.99 4.67 1.50
CA VAL A 26 -6.82 4.95 2.94
C VAL A 26 -7.55 6.24 3.36
N ALA A 27 -7.56 7.25 2.49
CA ALA A 27 -8.29 8.48 2.76
C ALA A 27 -9.81 8.36 2.54
N PHE A 28 -10.26 7.44 1.67
CA PHE A 28 -11.69 7.21 1.46
C PHE A 28 -12.35 6.58 2.70
N SER A 29 -11.64 5.72 3.44
CA SER A 29 -12.10 5.23 4.75
C SER A 29 -11.98 6.29 5.85
N ALA A 30 -10.94 7.12 5.84
CA ALA A 30 -10.78 8.22 6.80
C ALA A 30 -11.79 9.38 6.60
N GLY A 31 -12.36 9.54 5.40
CA GLY A 31 -13.39 10.55 5.07
C GLY A 31 -14.72 10.38 5.81
N ALA A 32 -14.90 9.31 6.59
CA ALA A 32 -16.06 9.04 7.43
C ALA A 32 -15.87 9.47 8.91
N GLY A 33 -15.18 10.57 9.15
CA GLY A 33 -15.55 11.47 10.25
C GLY A 33 -14.41 11.94 11.15
N GLU A 34 -14.46 13.23 11.47
CA GLU A 34 -13.99 13.77 12.74
C GLU A 34 -14.72 13.07 13.91
N ARG A 35 -14.32 11.84 14.25
CA ARG A 35 -14.84 11.11 15.41
C ARG A 35 -13.70 10.86 16.38
N ARG A 36 -13.85 11.49 17.55
CA ARG A 36 -12.93 11.38 18.68
C ARG A 36 -12.81 9.92 19.12
N HIS A 37 -11.58 9.48 19.29
CA HIS A 37 -11.19 8.19 19.86
C HIS A 37 -11.89 7.92 21.19
N ALA A 38 -12.90 7.05 21.16
CA ALA A 38 -13.42 6.38 22.33
C ALA A 38 -13.34 4.88 22.06
N ALA A 39 -12.15 4.30 22.29
CA ALA A 39 -11.95 2.86 22.18
C ALA A 39 -12.93 2.15 23.13
N THR A 40 -13.87 1.40 22.54
CA THR A 40 -14.80 0.58 23.31
C THR A 40 -14.11 -0.73 23.66
N ARG A 41 -13.77 -0.90 24.96
CA ARG A 41 -13.18 -2.13 25.52
C ARG A 41 -14.06 -3.38 25.43
N ASP A 42 -15.30 -3.23 24.95
CA ASP A 42 -16.29 -4.31 24.78
C ASP A 42 -16.47 -4.74 23.31
N GLY A 43 -15.66 -4.23 22.37
CA GLY A 43 -15.69 -4.65 20.97
C GLY A 43 -15.20 -6.10 20.83
N GLY A 44 -15.96 -6.95 20.13
CA GLY A 44 -15.52 -8.31 19.79
C GLY A 44 -14.20 -8.32 19.01
N SER A 45 -13.69 -9.52 18.69
CA SER A 45 -12.42 -9.62 17.96
C SER A 45 -12.46 -8.84 16.63
N LEU A 46 -11.32 -8.33 16.15
CA LEU A 46 -11.27 -7.63 14.87
C LEU A 46 -11.86 -8.45 13.71
N VAL A 47 -11.69 -9.77 13.74
CA VAL A 47 -12.32 -10.72 12.80
C VAL A 47 -13.85 -10.68 12.92
N ASP A 48 -14.40 -10.67 14.14
CA ASP A 48 -15.85 -10.56 14.34
C ASP A 48 -16.40 -9.24 13.78
N LEU A 49 -15.69 -8.13 14.00
CA LEU A 49 -16.09 -6.82 13.47
C LEU A 49 -16.09 -6.81 11.95
N LEU A 50 -15.06 -7.40 11.33
CA LEU A 50 -14.95 -7.53 9.88
C LEU A 50 -16.10 -8.36 9.31
N VAL A 51 -16.36 -9.55 9.87
CA VAL A 51 -17.40 -10.48 9.38
C VAL A 51 -18.82 -9.91 9.59
N GLN A 52 -19.03 -9.07 10.59
CA GLN A 52 -20.34 -8.43 10.85
C GLN A 52 -20.62 -7.22 9.94
N HIS A 53 -19.79 -6.96 8.92
CA HIS A 53 -19.88 -5.78 8.04
C HIS A 53 -19.85 -4.45 8.81
N ARG A 54 -19.04 -4.38 9.87
CA ARG A 54 -18.82 -3.16 10.65
C ARG A 54 -17.50 -2.51 10.24
N GLY A 55 -17.39 -2.21 8.95
CA GLY A 55 -16.18 -1.68 8.31
C GLY A 55 -15.57 -0.48 9.04
N PRO A 56 -16.34 0.56 9.39
CA PRO A 56 -15.79 1.74 10.07
C PRO A 56 -15.29 1.42 11.47
N GLU A 57 -16.01 0.59 12.23
CA GLU A 57 -15.58 0.19 13.57
C GLU A 57 -14.38 -0.76 13.55
N ALA A 58 -14.27 -1.61 12.53
CA ALA A 58 -13.11 -2.47 12.34
C ALA A 58 -11.86 -1.65 11.94
N SER A 59 -12.01 -0.66 11.06
CA SER A 59 -10.98 0.34 10.74
C SER A 59 -10.53 1.12 11.99
N GLU A 60 -11.49 1.66 12.76
CA GLU A 60 -11.19 2.34 14.03
C GLU A 60 -10.43 1.41 15.00
N ARG A 61 -10.78 0.11 15.05
CA ARG A 61 -10.09 -0.88 15.89
C ARG A 61 -8.68 -1.17 15.40
N VAL A 62 -8.43 -1.32 14.09
CA VAL A 62 -7.08 -1.48 13.53
C VAL A 62 -6.16 -0.37 14.02
N TRP A 63 -6.61 0.88 13.92
CA TRP A 63 -5.78 2.01 14.31
C TRP A 63 -5.65 2.19 15.82
N ALA A 64 -6.69 1.83 16.59
CA ALA A 64 -6.58 1.77 18.04
C ALA A 64 -5.53 0.73 18.48
N LEU A 65 -5.47 -0.43 17.81
CA LEU A 65 -4.44 -1.45 18.06
C LEU A 65 -3.03 -0.94 17.73
N VAL A 66 -2.88 -0.20 16.62
CA VAL A 66 -1.61 0.44 16.28
C VAL A 66 -1.18 1.44 17.35
N ASP A 67 -2.11 2.27 17.85
CA ASP A 67 -1.84 3.26 18.90
C ASP A 67 -1.54 2.59 20.27
N GLU A 68 -2.17 1.45 20.56
CA GLU A 68 -1.91 0.62 21.75
C GLU A 68 -0.53 -0.06 21.69
N GLY A 69 -0.17 -0.59 20.51
CA GLY A 69 1.06 -1.33 20.26
C GLY A 69 1.17 -2.65 21.03
N GLY A 70 2.37 -3.24 20.99
CA GLY A 70 2.68 -4.46 21.74
C GLY A 70 2.30 -5.78 21.05
N ALA A 71 2.51 -6.89 21.76
CA ALA A 71 2.36 -8.24 21.22
C ALA A 71 0.89 -8.59 20.93
N ASP A 72 -0.04 -8.21 21.81
CA ASP A 72 -1.47 -8.48 21.63
C ASP A 72 -2.03 -7.77 20.39
N ALA A 73 -1.58 -6.53 20.12
CA ALA A 73 -1.97 -5.79 18.93
C ALA A 73 -1.42 -6.42 17.65
N LEU A 74 -0.17 -6.90 17.70
CA LEU A 74 0.42 -7.64 16.59
C LEU A 74 -0.35 -8.94 16.31
N GLU A 75 -0.64 -9.73 17.35
CA GLU A 75 -1.40 -10.98 17.21
C GLU A 75 -2.79 -10.73 16.62
N GLU A 76 -3.49 -9.68 17.06
CA GLU A 76 -4.83 -9.36 16.55
C GLU A 76 -4.80 -8.90 15.08
N LEU A 77 -3.81 -8.09 14.67
CA LEU A 77 -3.65 -7.68 13.27
C LEU A 77 -3.17 -8.82 12.37
N GLU A 78 -2.25 -9.67 12.84
CA GLU A 78 -1.83 -10.87 12.11
C GLU A 78 -2.98 -11.86 11.94
N GLY A 79 -3.79 -12.03 13.00
CA GLY A 79 -4.98 -12.87 12.99
C GLY A 79 -5.98 -12.48 11.91
N LEU A 80 -6.03 -11.21 11.49
CA LEU A 80 -6.88 -10.76 10.39
C LEU A 80 -6.42 -11.29 9.02
N HIS A 81 -5.14 -11.64 8.86
CA HIS A 81 -4.58 -12.14 7.60
C HIS A 81 -4.35 -13.66 7.62
N ASP A 82 -4.28 -14.26 8.79
CA ASP A 82 -4.18 -15.70 8.99
C ASP A 82 -5.55 -16.37 9.21
N HIS A 83 -6.62 -15.58 9.38
CA HIS A 83 -7.96 -16.13 9.46
C HIS A 83 -8.37 -16.78 8.14
N ASP A 84 -9.01 -17.94 8.25
CA ASP A 84 -9.50 -18.65 7.10
C ASP A 84 -10.83 -18.07 6.63
N TYR A 85 -10.76 -17.22 5.61
CA TYR A 85 -11.93 -16.67 4.93
C TYR A 85 -12.36 -17.51 3.72
N GLU A 86 -11.98 -18.79 3.64
CA GLU A 86 -12.27 -19.63 2.48
C GLU A 86 -13.77 -19.58 2.10
N GLY A 87 -14.04 -19.16 0.87
CA GLY A 87 -15.38 -19.06 0.33
C GLY A 87 -16.23 -17.90 0.86
N LEU A 88 -15.68 -17.02 1.71
CA LEU A 88 -16.37 -15.80 2.14
C LEU A 88 -16.19 -14.68 1.09
N PRO A 89 -17.29 -14.09 0.60
CA PRO A 89 -17.22 -12.87 -0.21
C PRO A 89 -16.95 -11.68 0.70
N LEU A 90 -15.77 -11.06 0.54
CA LEU A 90 -15.49 -9.77 1.15
C LEU A 90 -15.88 -8.66 0.19
N ASP A 91 -16.60 -7.67 0.71
CA ASP A 91 -16.89 -6.45 -0.03
C ASP A 91 -15.68 -5.49 -0.02
N ASN A 92 -15.81 -4.40 -0.77
CA ASN A 92 -14.72 -3.43 -0.88
C ASN A 92 -14.34 -2.82 0.47
N GLU A 93 -15.28 -2.64 1.40
CA GLU A 93 -15.04 -2.01 2.70
C GLU A 93 -14.29 -2.95 3.63
N GLN A 94 -14.66 -4.24 3.65
CA GLN A 94 -13.95 -5.29 4.37
C GLN A 94 -12.52 -5.46 3.86
N GLU A 95 -12.32 -5.45 2.54
CA GLU A 95 -10.97 -5.44 1.97
C GLU A 95 -10.17 -4.21 2.41
N GLY A 96 -10.84 -3.08 2.63
CA GLY A 96 -10.20 -1.88 3.14
C GLY A 96 -9.64 -2.04 4.53
N VAL A 97 -10.39 -2.67 5.42
CA VAL A 97 -9.91 -3.01 6.77
C VAL A 97 -8.70 -3.95 6.70
N LEU A 98 -8.71 -4.93 5.79
CA LEU A 98 -7.54 -5.79 5.57
C LEU A 98 -6.32 -4.96 5.13
N ILE A 99 -6.49 -4.03 4.19
CA ILE A 99 -5.41 -3.14 3.75
C ILE A 99 -4.87 -2.29 4.89
N GLU A 100 -5.76 -1.70 5.69
CA GLU A 100 -5.38 -0.90 6.83
C GLU A 100 -4.62 -1.72 7.87
N ALA A 101 -4.99 -2.99 8.07
CA ALA A 101 -4.25 -3.89 8.93
C ALA A 101 -2.84 -4.16 8.42
N VAL A 102 -2.63 -4.32 7.10
CA VAL A 102 -1.28 -4.43 6.51
C VAL A 102 -0.44 -3.17 6.79
N LEU A 103 -1.02 -1.97 6.59
CA LEU A 103 -0.34 -0.71 6.90
C LEU A 103 -0.10 -0.54 8.41
N GLY A 104 -1.02 -1.00 9.26
CA GLY A 104 -0.90 -1.04 10.71
C GLY A 104 0.24 -1.95 11.17
N LEU A 105 0.41 -3.13 10.55
CA LEU A 105 1.58 -3.98 10.75
C LEU A 105 2.87 -3.25 10.36
N GLY A 106 2.85 -2.48 9.27
CA GLY A 106 3.93 -1.56 8.91
C GLY A 106 4.24 -0.57 10.03
N ALA A 107 3.24 0.04 10.65
CA ALA A 107 3.43 0.98 11.75
C ALA A 107 4.05 0.32 13.00
N LEU A 108 3.57 -0.88 13.37
CA LEU A 108 4.13 -1.68 14.48
C LEU A 108 5.56 -2.17 14.19
N ALA A 109 5.87 -2.43 12.92
CA ALA A 109 7.17 -2.90 12.47
C ALA A 109 8.31 -1.87 12.62
N GLN A 110 8.01 -0.61 12.99
CA GLN A 110 9.07 0.33 13.38
C GLN A 110 9.89 -0.24 14.56
N ASP A 111 9.20 -0.79 15.56
CA ASP A 111 9.78 -1.20 16.84
C ASP A 111 9.71 -2.72 17.09
N SER A 112 9.12 -3.49 16.17
CA SER A 112 8.95 -4.94 16.27
C SER A 112 9.59 -5.67 15.09
N ASP A 113 10.65 -6.44 15.37
CA ASP A 113 11.30 -7.29 14.36
C ASP A 113 10.35 -8.38 13.83
N LEU A 114 9.41 -8.86 14.65
CA LEU A 114 8.43 -9.87 14.24
C LEU A 114 7.45 -9.28 13.22
N ALA A 115 6.87 -8.11 13.53
CA ALA A 115 6.00 -7.39 12.60
C ALA A 115 6.76 -7.03 11.31
N TYR A 116 8.04 -6.64 11.42
CA TYR A 116 8.86 -6.33 10.25
C TYR A 116 9.09 -7.55 9.35
N ALA A 117 9.41 -8.71 9.92
CA ALA A 117 9.54 -9.95 9.17
C ALA A 117 8.22 -10.30 8.43
N ARG A 118 7.08 -10.05 9.08
CA ARG A 118 5.76 -10.25 8.48
C ARG A 118 5.51 -9.30 7.30
N VAL A 119 5.79 -8.00 7.46
CA VAL A 119 5.68 -7.00 6.39
C VAL A 119 6.60 -7.35 5.22
N GLN A 120 7.82 -7.83 5.47
CA GLN A 120 8.71 -8.31 4.41
C GLN A 120 8.11 -9.48 3.64
N ALA A 121 7.49 -10.46 4.32
CA ALA A 121 6.80 -11.55 3.65
C ALA A 121 5.61 -11.05 2.81
N MET A 122 4.81 -10.14 3.35
CA MET A 122 3.67 -9.51 2.67
C MET A 122 4.08 -8.66 1.44
N SER A 123 5.34 -8.27 1.31
CA SER A 123 5.84 -7.58 0.11
C SER A 123 6.08 -8.51 -1.09
N ASP A 124 5.87 -9.82 -0.92
CA ASP A 124 6.01 -10.83 -1.97
C ASP A 124 4.64 -11.32 -2.49
N PRO A 125 4.37 -11.32 -3.81
CA PRO A 125 3.13 -11.86 -4.36
C PRO A 125 2.84 -13.32 -3.99
N GLU A 126 3.87 -14.15 -3.83
CA GLU A 126 3.69 -15.56 -3.49
C GLU A 126 3.09 -15.74 -2.09
N PHE A 127 3.38 -14.81 -1.17
CA PHE A 127 2.76 -14.79 0.15
C PHE A 127 1.24 -14.67 0.01
N TRP A 128 0.76 -13.66 -0.72
CA TRP A 128 -0.68 -13.43 -0.88
C TRP A 128 -1.36 -14.50 -1.73
N ALA A 129 -0.67 -15.06 -2.72
CA ALA A 129 -1.20 -16.20 -3.48
C ALA A 129 -1.47 -17.42 -2.58
N ALA A 130 -0.73 -17.57 -1.47
CA ALA A 130 -0.93 -18.65 -0.51
C ALA A 130 -1.92 -18.31 0.62
N HIS A 131 -2.16 -17.02 0.92
CA HIS A 131 -2.94 -16.58 2.10
C HIS A 131 -4.25 -15.85 1.76
N CYS A 132 -4.46 -15.38 0.53
CA CYS A 132 -5.75 -14.83 0.10
C CYS A 132 -6.76 -15.96 -0.16
N THR A 133 -7.45 -16.42 0.89
CA THR A 133 -8.46 -17.49 0.79
C THR A 133 -9.88 -16.99 0.53
N TRP A 134 -10.15 -15.69 0.74
CA TRP A 134 -11.46 -15.09 0.46
C TRP A 134 -11.74 -14.86 -1.02
N THR A 135 -13.02 -14.78 -1.37
CA THR A 135 -13.40 -14.27 -2.69
C THR A 135 -13.49 -12.76 -2.66
N SER A 136 -12.68 -12.11 -3.50
CA SER A 136 -12.63 -10.67 -3.63
C SER A 136 -13.53 -10.18 -4.76
N GLY A 137 -14.18 -9.02 -4.58
CA GLY A 137 -14.83 -8.30 -5.69
C GLY A 137 -13.85 -7.92 -6.81
N ARG A 138 -12.56 -7.87 -6.48
CA ARG A 138 -11.41 -7.65 -7.35
C ARG A 138 -10.92 -8.93 -8.05
N ARG A 139 -11.53 -10.09 -7.79
CA ARG A 139 -11.20 -11.35 -8.46
C ARG A 139 -9.69 -11.64 -8.44
N ASP A 140 -9.11 -11.99 -9.59
CA ASP A 140 -7.76 -12.52 -9.77
C ASP A 140 -6.63 -11.52 -9.46
N TYR A 141 -6.90 -10.22 -9.27
CA TYR A 141 -5.86 -9.23 -8.95
C TYR A 141 -5.75 -8.90 -7.45
N ALA A 142 -6.50 -9.59 -6.58
CA ALA A 142 -6.39 -9.39 -5.13
C ALA A 142 -4.96 -9.62 -4.60
N PRO A 143 -4.23 -10.71 -4.95
CA PRO A 143 -2.87 -10.90 -4.45
C PRO A 143 -1.92 -9.76 -4.80
N ASP A 144 -2.01 -9.25 -6.04
CA ASP A 144 -1.23 -8.10 -6.50
C ASP A 144 -1.57 -6.87 -5.68
N PHE A 145 -2.87 -6.64 -5.47
CA PHE A 145 -3.35 -5.49 -4.72
C PHE A 145 -2.89 -5.50 -3.27
N PHE A 146 -2.89 -6.65 -2.59
CA PHE A 146 -2.36 -6.74 -1.22
C PHE A 146 -0.82 -6.69 -1.19
N THR A 147 -0.14 -7.20 -2.22
CA THR A 147 1.32 -7.05 -2.37
C THR A 147 1.71 -5.58 -2.41
N SER A 148 0.96 -4.76 -3.16
CA SER A 148 1.17 -3.31 -3.23
C SER A 148 1.20 -2.67 -1.83
N PHE A 149 0.24 -3.00 -0.95
CA PHE A 149 0.25 -2.48 0.43
C PHE A 149 1.31 -3.12 1.32
N GLY A 150 1.67 -4.39 1.10
CA GLY A 150 2.82 -5.01 1.76
C GLY A 150 4.13 -4.27 1.45
N ILE A 151 4.34 -3.86 0.20
CA ILE A 151 5.47 -3.03 -0.21
C ILE A 151 5.40 -1.65 0.46
N GLN A 152 4.25 -0.96 0.38
CA GLN A 152 4.07 0.37 1.00
C GLN A 152 4.31 0.34 2.52
N SER A 153 3.95 -0.76 3.17
CA SER A 153 4.14 -0.96 4.62
C SER A 153 5.60 -1.03 5.04
N LEU A 154 6.54 -1.37 4.15
CA LEU A 154 7.98 -1.22 4.42
C LEU A 154 8.33 0.26 4.66
N GLY A 155 7.76 1.14 3.84
CA GLY A 155 7.90 2.59 3.96
C GLY A 155 7.27 3.11 5.23
N VAL A 156 6.05 2.64 5.54
CA VAL A 156 5.39 2.93 6.82
C VAL A 156 6.26 2.49 7.98
N ALA A 157 6.91 1.32 7.97
CA ALA A 157 7.81 0.91 9.04
C ALA A 157 8.99 1.87 9.24
N GLY A 158 9.48 2.50 8.17
CA GLY A 158 10.54 3.52 8.20
C GLY A 158 11.83 3.04 8.87
N ARG A 159 12.10 1.73 8.80
CA ARG A 159 13.28 1.12 9.40
C ARG A 159 14.57 1.62 8.75
N PRO A 160 15.72 1.64 9.46
CA PRO A 160 16.99 2.09 8.90
C PRO A 160 17.46 1.32 7.65
N ASP A 161 17.01 0.08 7.46
CA ASP A 161 17.33 -0.76 6.31
C ASP A 161 16.34 -0.63 5.14
N LEU A 162 15.41 0.34 5.19
CA LEU A 162 14.40 0.54 4.13
C LEU A 162 15.03 0.63 2.73
N ASP A 163 16.07 1.46 2.56
CA ASP A 163 16.73 1.65 1.25
C ASP A 163 17.35 0.34 0.72
N GLU A 164 17.83 -0.52 1.62
CA GLU A 164 18.33 -1.85 1.26
C GLU A 164 17.18 -2.74 0.77
N GLN A 165 16.04 -2.77 1.47
CA GLN A 165 14.88 -3.56 1.05
C GLN A 165 14.32 -3.07 -0.29
N LEU A 166 14.16 -1.75 -0.45
CA LEU A 166 13.70 -1.19 -1.72
C LEU A 166 14.72 -1.49 -2.83
N GLY A 167 16.02 -1.44 -2.54
CA GLY A 167 17.07 -1.87 -3.46
C GLY A 167 16.92 -3.33 -3.92
N ARG A 168 16.56 -4.25 -3.02
CA ARG A 168 16.26 -5.65 -3.37
C ARG A 168 15.02 -5.76 -4.25
N LEU A 169 13.95 -5.00 -3.96
CA LEU A 169 12.75 -4.96 -4.81
C LEU A 169 13.06 -4.39 -6.21
N ARG A 170 13.91 -3.36 -6.30
CA ARG A 170 14.38 -2.79 -7.58
C ARG A 170 15.15 -3.79 -8.45
N ALA A 171 15.74 -4.82 -7.84
CA ALA A 171 16.52 -5.85 -8.50
C ALA A 171 15.70 -7.09 -8.91
N ARG A 172 14.39 -7.11 -8.64
CA ARG A 172 13.47 -8.17 -9.10
C ARG A 172 13.32 -8.15 -10.64
N ASP A 173 12.66 -9.16 -11.19
CA ASP A 173 12.48 -9.30 -12.63
C ASP A 173 11.56 -8.22 -13.24
N ALA A 174 11.62 -8.09 -14.56
CA ALA A 174 10.90 -7.05 -15.29
C ALA A 174 9.37 -7.11 -15.11
N ASN A 175 8.78 -8.30 -14.89
CA ASN A 175 7.34 -8.43 -14.68
C ASN A 175 6.95 -7.88 -13.31
N PHE A 176 7.72 -8.22 -12.27
CA PHE A 176 7.55 -7.62 -10.94
C PHE A 176 7.67 -6.10 -11.02
N LEU A 177 8.73 -5.61 -11.66
CA LEU A 177 8.98 -4.17 -11.77
C LEU A 177 7.90 -3.43 -12.56
N HIS A 178 7.37 -4.03 -13.62
CA HIS A 178 6.26 -3.44 -14.37
C HIS A 178 5.00 -3.26 -13.50
N ARG A 179 4.76 -4.20 -12.58
CA ARG A 179 3.57 -4.22 -11.73
C ARG A 179 3.69 -3.33 -10.50
N PHE A 180 4.85 -3.34 -9.83
CA PHE A 180 4.99 -2.81 -8.46
C PHE A 180 5.98 -1.66 -8.32
N ALA A 181 6.60 -1.17 -9.40
CA ALA A 181 7.53 -0.05 -9.30
C ALA A 181 6.88 1.18 -8.65
N GLY A 182 5.56 1.34 -8.80
CA GLY A 182 4.84 2.42 -8.15
C GLY A 182 4.76 2.31 -6.64
N ASP A 183 4.46 1.12 -6.14
CA ASP A 183 4.39 0.84 -4.71
C ASP A 183 5.75 0.99 -4.04
N VAL A 184 6.83 0.68 -4.77
CA VAL A 184 8.21 0.93 -4.30
C VAL A 184 8.48 2.44 -4.17
N VAL A 185 7.98 3.27 -5.10
CA VAL A 185 8.07 4.74 -4.99
C VAL A 185 7.26 5.24 -3.81
N GLN A 186 6.03 4.77 -3.65
CA GLN A 186 5.16 5.12 -2.53
C GLN A 186 5.78 4.72 -1.18
N SER A 187 6.40 3.54 -1.11
CA SER A 187 7.15 3.09 0.05
C SER A 187 8.35 4.00 0.35
N SER A 188 9.08 4.46 -0.67
CA SER A 188 10.17 5.42 -0.44
C SER A 188 9.65 6.75 0.08
N PHE A 189 8.53 7.23 -0.47
CA PHE A 189 7.87 8.46 -0.02
C PHE A 189 7.44 8.36 1.44
N TYR A 190 6.75 7.29 1.83
CA TYR A 190 6.37 7.07 3.23
C TYR A 190 7.58 6.99 4.16
N GLY A 191 8.68 6.37 3.72
CA GLY A 191 9.93 6.36 4.48
C GLY A 191 10.50 7.77 4.71
N ASP A 192 10.48 8.63 3.69
CA ASP A 192 10.90 10.03 3.79
C ASP A 192 9.96 10.84 4.70
N MET A 193 8.64 10.72 4.52
CA MET A 193 7.65 11.40 5.37
C MET A 193 7.72 10.97 6.83
N ARG A 194 7.95 9.67 7.11
CA ARG A 194 8.13 9.21 8.49
C ARG A 194 9.39 9.80 9.14
N ARG A 195 10.48 9.94 8.40
CA ARG A 195 11.70 10.59 8.90
C ARG A 195 11.48 12.08 9.16
N GLU A 196 10.72 12.75 8.31
CA GLU A 196 10.46 14.19 8.40
C GLU A 196 9.47 14.52 9.52
N LEU A 197 8.32 13.84 9.57
CA LEU A 197 7.21 14.12 10.48
C LEU A 197 7.37 13.43 11.85
N GLY A 198 8.20 12.40 11.94
CA GLY A 198 8.43 11.66 13.18
C GLY A 198 7.13 11.11 13.78
N GLY A 199 6.80 11.53 15.01
CA GLY A 199 5.61 11.07 15.72
C GLY A 199 4.27 11.51 15.09
N GLU A 200 4.27 12.52 14.23
CA GLU A 200 3.05 13.01 13.55
C GLU A 200 2.71 12.19 12.29
N PHE A 201 3.64 11.36 11.82
CA PHE A 201 3.49 10.59 10.58
C PHE A 201 2.22 9.74 10.53
N LEU A 202 1.86 9.04 11.62
CA LEU A 202 0.65 8.19 11.62
C LEU A 202 -0.63 9.01 11.60
N SER A 203 -0.63 10.22 12.17
CA SER A 203 -1.76 11.14 12.05
C SER A 203 -1.87 11.64 10.61
N TRP A 204 -0.75 11.97 9.97
CA TRP A 204 -0.69 12.39 8.58
C TRP A 204 -1.12 11.27 7.61
N LEU A 205 -0.67 10.03 7.83
CA LEU A 205 -1.01 8.87 7.01
C LEU A 205 -2.51 8.54 7.04
N ARG A 206 -3.17 8.82 8.17
CA ARG A 206 -4.64 8.70 8.34
C ARG A 206 -5.39 9.98 7.95
N GLY A 207 -4.68 11.02 7.53
CA GLY A 207 -5.21 12.33 7.21
C GLY A 207 -5.85 12.40 5.82
N SER A 208 -5.97 13.62 5.31
CA SER A 208 -6.58 13.89 4.01
C SER A 208 -5.73 13.34 2.86
N SER A 209 -6.32 12.62 1.90
CA SER A 209 -5.61 12.23 0.66
C SER A 209 -5.11 13.45 -0.09
N HIS A 210 -5.85 14.55 -0.06
CA HIS A 210 -5.45 15.76 -0.75
C HIS A 210 -4.13 16.33 -0.21
N GLU A 211 -3.95 16.30 1.11
CA GLU A 211 -2.70 16.73 1.75
C GLU A 211 -1.56 15.76 1.40
N GLN A 212 -1.81 14.45 1.43
CA GLN A 212 -0.83 13.44 1.02
C GLN A 212 -0.43 13.56 -0.46
N ASP A 213 -1.37 13.91 -1.34
CA ASP A 213 -1.12 14.15 -2.76
C ASP A 213 -0.22 15.39 -2.95
N GLU A 214 -0.51 16.50 -2.25
CA GLU A 214 0.30 17.71 -2.30
C GLU A 214 1.73 17.46 -1.79
N ASP A 215 1.87 16.72 -0.68
CA ASP A 215 3.16 16.34 -0.12
C ASP A 215 3.91 15.39 -1.04
N PHE A 216 3.22 14.46 -1.70
CA PHE A 216 3.83 13.58 -2.70
C PHE A 216 4.34 14.39 -3.91
N GLU A 217 3.54 15.31 -4.44
CA GLU A 217 3.95 16.19 -5.53
C GLU A 217 5.18 17.02 -5.14
N ALA A 218 5.18 17.61 -3.95
CA ALA A 218 6.33 18.35 -3.42
C ALA A 218 7.56 17.44 -3.27
N TRP A 219 7.38 16.23 -2.73
CA TRP A 219 8.45 15.25 -2.54
C TRP A 219 9.05 14.80 -3.88
N THR A 220 8.25 14.60 -4.93
CA THR A 220 8.76 14.25 -6.27
C THR A 220 9.64 15.34 -6.87
N ALA A 221 9.59 16.58 -6.37
CA ALA A 221 10.48 17.66 -6.75
C ALA A 221 11.81 17.67 -5.97
N THR A 222 12.00 16.80 -4.98
CA THR A 222 13.29 16.61 -4.29
C THR A 222 14.26 15.73 -5.11
N GLU A 223 15.54 15.66 -4.74
CA GLU A 223 16.48 14.76 -5.41
C GLU A 223 16.11 13.28 -5.21
N SER A 224 15.75 12.89 -3.99
CA SER A 224 15.28 11.55 -3.66
C SER A 224 14.04 11.17 -4.49
N GLY A 225 13.00 12.00 -4.42
CA GLY A 225 11.74 11.75 -5.10
C GLY A 225 11.88 11.68 -6.63
N ARG A 226 12.64 12.60 -7.24
CA ARG A 226 12.93 12.54 -8.68
C ARG A 226 13.59 11.23 -9.09
N ASN A 227 14.61 10.78 -8.35
CA ASN A 227 15.36 9.57 -8.69
C ASN A 227 14.48 8.31 -8.64
N TRP A 228 13.58 8.23 -7.65
CA TRP A 228 12.62 7.14 -7.53
C TRP A 228 11.55 7.19 -8.62
N PHE A 229 10.99 8.37 -8.86
CA PHE A 229 9.94 8.58 -9.85
C PHE A 229 10.42 8.33 -11.28
N GLU A 230 11.63 8.79 -11.64
CA GLU A 230 12.23 8.53 -12.95
C GLU A 230 12.47 7.04 -13.19
N TRP A 231 12.96 6.32 -12.17
CA TRP A 231 13.15 4.88 -12.24
C TRP A 231 11.84 4.13 -12.44
N ALA A 232 10.79 4.43 -11.66
CA ALA A 232 9.51 3.73 -11.83
C ALA A 232 8.91 3.97 -13.21
N ASN A 233 9.02 5.21 -13.71
CA ASN A 233 8.61 5.50 -15.08
C ASN A 233 9.43 4.77 -16.15
N ALA A 234 10.69 4.42 -15.88
CA ALA A 234 11.47 3.59 -16.79
C ALA A 234 10.98 2.13 -16.77
N CYS A 235 10.65 1.59 -15.60
CA CYS A 235 10.08 0.25 -15.45
C CYS A 235 8.72 0.12 -16.18
N MET A 236 7.83 1.09 -16.00
CA MET A 236 6.51 1.10 -16.67
C MET A 236 6.62 1.28 -18.18
N ARG A 237 7.70 1.91 -18.66
CA ARG A 237 8.01 2.11 -20.09
C ARG A 237 8.80 0.96 -20.73
N GLY A 238 8.89 -0.21 -20.09
CA GLY A 238 9.59 -1.41 -20.58
C GLY A 238 9.34 -1.74 -22.06
N PRO A 239 10.18 -2.60 -22.68
CA PRO A 239 10.22 -2.75 -24.14
C PRO A 239 8.82 -2.98 -24.69
N ARG A 240 8.39 -2.10 -25.62
CA ARG A 240 7.14 -2.26 -26.37
C ARG A 240 7.06 -3.74 -26.78
N PRO A 241 5.97 -4.48 -26.48
CA PRO A 241 5.82 -5.82 -27.04
C PRO A 241 6.06 -5.69 -28.55
N PRO A 242 6.81 -6.62 -29.18
CA PRO A 242 7.02 -6.55 -30.61
C PRO A 242 5.65 -6.36 -31.24
N ALA A 243 5.50 -5.30 -32.04
CA ALA A 243 4.28 -5.09 -32.80
C ALA A 243 3.97 -6.45 -33.41
N SER A 244 2.81 -7.02 -33.05
CA SER A 244 2.33 -8.26 -33.64
C SER A 244 2.59 -8.09 -35.12
N SER A 245 3.56 -8.86 -35.65
CA SER A 245 3.80 -8.88 -37.07
C SER A 245 2.43 -9.19 -37.64
N GLU A 246 1.83 -8.21 -38.33
CA GLU A 246 0.73 -8.48 -39.23
C GLU A 246 1.31 -9.52 -40.18
N GLU A 247 1.07 -10.79 -39.83
CA GLU A 247 1.29 -11.91 -40.71
C GLU A 247 0.50 -11.56 -41.95
N GLY A 248 1.23 -11.49 -43.05
CA GLY A 248 0.72 -11.11 -44.35
C GLY A 248 -0.57 -11.85 -44.64
N GLY A 249 -1.68 -11.11 -44.67
CA GLY A 249 -2.82 -11.47 -45.48
C GLY A 249 -2.41 -11.29 -46.93
N GLY A 250 -2.04 -12.41 -47.57
CA GLY A 250 -1.88 -12.51 -49.02
C GLY A 250 -3.20 -12.40 -49.77
#